data_AF-A0A954L1A7-F1
#
_entry.id   AF-A0A954L1A7-F1
#
_cell.length_a   1.000
_cell.length_b   1.000
_cell.length_c   1.000
_cell.angle_alpha   90.00
_cell.angle_beta   90.00
_cell.angle_gamma   90.00
#
_symmetry.space_group_name_H-M   'P 1'
#
loop_
_entity.id
_entity.type
_entity.pdbx_description
1 polymer ?
#
loop_
_entity_poly.entity_id
_entity_poly.type
_entity_poly.pdbx_seq_one_letter_code
_entity_poly.pdbx_strand_id
1 'polypeptide(L)'
;MFLYSLNSSTIKTTPILQKIRVAAEAGYSGIELWHDDIDAHVAGGGTVADVRKCVDDHGLKVPTTIHMKDWFQPAGEVHSAAMDEARRKLEQAAAVGAEFTVAGPPHGTADRELGKRHYHELLELGTQFGVRPAFEYLGFVQDIRSIDDAIDIVTGATHPNACLVLDPFHCWVGGGGMES
;
A
#
# COMPACT_ATOMS: atom_id res chain seq x y z
N MET A 1 -10.67 18.00 -5.55
CA MET A 1 -11.63 17.05 -6.15
C MET A 1 -11.08 15.66 -5.91
N PHE A 2 -11.89 14.69 -5.51
CA PHE A 2 -11.43 13.31 -5.26
C PHE A 2 -11.08 12.61 -6.58
N LEU A 3 -10.04 11.79 -6.57
CA LEU A 3 -9.63 10.99 -7.73
C LEU A 3 -10.32 9.62 -7.68
N TYR A 4 -11.29 9.40 -8.57
CA TYR A 4 -11.97 8.12 -8.64
C TYR A 4 -11.07 7.07 -9.30
N SER A 5 -10.68 6.05 -8.54
CA SER A 5 -9.66 5.08 -8.92
C SER A 5 -10.16 3.64 -8.75
N LEU A 6 -9.65 2.73 -9.58
CA LEU A 6 -9.92 1.30 -9.46
C LEU A 6 -8.81 0.63 -8.63
N ASN A 7 -9.15 -0.03 -7.54
CA ASN A 7 -8.25 -1.00 -6.92
C ASN A 7 -8.12 -2.22 -7.82
N SER A 8 -6.91 -2.51 -8.34
CA SER A 8 -6.74 -3.54 -9.37
C SER A 8 -7.04 -4.97 -8.89
N SER A 9 -7.11 -5.20 -7.56
CA SER A 9 -7.56 -6.47 -7.00
C SER A 9 -9.02 -6.80 -7.33
N THR A 10 -9.84 -5.80 -7.67
CA THR A 10 -11.23 -5.98 -8.13
C THR A 10 -11.33 -6.89 -9.38
N ILE A 11 -10.28 -6.90 -10.21
CA ILE A 11 -10.14 -7.73 -11.40
C ILE A 11 -8.87 -8.60 -11.32
N LYS A 12 -8.66 -9.23 -10.15
CA LYS A 12 -7.41 -9.90 -9.73
C LYS A 12 -6.78 -10.81 -10.78
N THR A 13 -7.56 -11.60 -11.52
CA THR A 13 -7.09 -12.61 -12.47
C THR A 13 -6.60 -12.03 -13.81
N THR A 14 -6.74 -10.72 -14.02
CA THR A 14 -6.34 -10.04 -15.25
C THR A 14 -4.86 -9.60 -15.19
N PRO A 15 -4.06 -9.76 -16.26
CA PRO A 15 -2.68 -9.24 -16.30
C PRO A 15 -2.61 -7.72 -16.12
N ILE A 16 -1.54 -7.20 -15.50
CA ILE A 16 -1.44 -5.79 -15.07
C ILE A 16 -1.68 -4.78 -16.20
N LEU A 17 -1.12 -4.99 -17.39
CA LEU A 17 -1.31 -4.07 -18.52
C LEU A 17 -2.76 -4.05 -18.99
N GLN A 18 -3.46 -5.19 -18.90
CA GLN A 18 -4.88 -5.25 -19.23
C GLN A 18 -5.74 -4.65 -18.12
N LYS A 19 -5.34 -4.76 -16.84
CA LYS A 19 -6.01 -4.06 -15.73
C LYS A 19 -6.01 -2.55 -15.93
N ILE A 20 -4.87 -1.98 -16.36
CA ILE A 20 -4.71 -0.55 -16.67
C ILE A 20 -5.64 -0.13 -17.81
N ARG A 21 -5.67 -0.88 -18.92
CA ARG A 21 -6.57 -0.62 -20.05
C ARG A 21 -8.04 -0.62 -19.64
N VAL A 22 -8.46 -1.65 -18.91
CA VAL A 22 -9.84 -1.79 -18.43
C VAL A 22 -10.24 -0.63 -17.49
N ALA A 23 -9.34 -0.20 -16.60
CA ALA A 23 -9.60 0.95 -15.72
C ALA A 23 -9.86 2.23 -16.54
N ALA A 24 -9.05 2.49 -17.56
CA ALA A 24 -9.21 3.66 -18.42
C ALA A 24 -10.49 3.60 -19.26
N GLU A 25 -10.76 2.45 -19.91
CA GLU A 25 -11.97 2.24 -20.71
C GLU A 25 -13.25 2.34 -19.86
N ALA A 26 -13.20 1.93 -18.59
CA ALA A 26 -14.30 2.07 -17.65
C ALA A 26 -14.49 3.51 -17.11
N GLY A 27 -13.61 4.44 -17.46
CA GLY A 27 -13.73 5.86 -17.10
C GLY A 27 -13.14 6.22 -15.73
N TYR A 28 -12.32 5.35 -15.13
CA TYR A 28 -11.56 5.73 -13.93
C TYR A 28 -10.50 6.78 -14.27
N SER A 29 -10.17 7.61 -13.28
CA SER A 29 -9.10 8.60 -13.39
C SER A 29 -7.77 8.10 -12.80
N GLY A 30 -7.81 7.00 -12.04
CA GLY A 30 -6.62 6.35 -11.51
C GLY A 30 -6.77 4.84 -11.32
N ILE A 31 -5.65 4.19 -11.02
CA ILE A 31 -5.58 2.77 -10.72
C ILE A 31 -4.60 2.52 -9.57
N GLU A 32 -5.02 1.75 -8.59
CA GLU A 32 -4.15 1.28 -7.49
C GLU A 32 -3.48 -0.02 -7.93
N LEU A 33 -2.15 -0.03 -7.97
CA LEU A 33 -1.38 -1.14 -8.56
C LEU A 33 -0.83 -2.07 -7.49
N TRP A 34 -0.94 -3.38 -7.69
CA TRP A 34 -0.37 -4.32 -6.75
C TRP A 34 1.12 -4.63 -7.04
N HIS A 35 2.01 -4.55 -6.06
CA HIS A 35 3.42 -4.95 -6.13
C HIS A 35 3.56 -6.36 -6.70
N ASP A 36 2.73 -7.31 -6.25
CA ASP A 36 2.72 -8.69 -6.75
C ASP A 36 2.37 -8.76 -8.24
N ASP A 37 1.50 -7.90 -8.75
CA ASP A 37 1.17 -7.83 -10.18
C ASP A 37 2.33 -7.24 -11.00
N ILE A 38 3.05 -6.24 -10.44
CA ILE A 38 4.23 -5.65 -11.08
C ILE A 38 5.36 -6.67 -11.11
N ASP A 39 5.63 -7.33 -9.98
CA ASP A 39 6.65 -8.38 -9.85
C ASP A 39 6.35 -9.55 -10.80
N ALA A 40 5.09 -9.97 -10.91
CA ALA A 40 4.67 -11.01 -11.86
C ALA A 40 4.89 -10.59 -13.32
N HIS A 41 4.63 -9.33 -13.66
CA HIS A 41 4.89 -8.82 -15.01
C HIS A 41 6.39 -8.81 -15.34
N VAL A 42 7.22 -8.37 -14.40
CA VAL A 42 8.69 -8.37 -14.55
C VAL A 42 9.23 -9.80 -14.66
N ALA A 43 8.77 -10.71 -13.81
CA ALA A 43 9.12 -12.13 -13.88
C ALA A 43 8.71 -12.78 -15.21
N GLY A 44 7.64 -12.28 -15.84
CA GLY A 44 7.19 -12.67 -17.18
C GLY A 44 7.98 -12.06 -18.34
N GLY A 45 9.04 -11.31 -18.07
CA GLY A 45 9.92 -10.68 -19.08
C GLY A 45 9.57 -9.25 -19.44
N GLY A 46 8.57 -8.65 -18.79
CA GLY A 46 8.29 -7.22 -18.89
C GLY A 46 9.17 -6.37 -17.98
N THR A 47 8.89 -5.07 -17.92
CA THR A 47 9.62 -4.12 -17.07
C THR A 47 8.66 -3.22 -16.29
N VAL A 48 9.15 -2.62 -15.19
CA VAL A 48 8.38 -1.59 -14.46
C VAL A 48 8.09 -0.38 -15.36
N ALA A 49 8.99 -0.07 -16.31
CA ALA A 49 8.79 1.00 -17.27
C ALA A 49 7.63 0.74 -18.23
N ASP A 50 7.35 -0.52 -18.59
CA ASP A 50 6.17 -0.90 -19.38
C ASP A 50 4.87 -0.58 -18.63
N VAL A 51 4.84 -0.84 -17.32
CA VAL A 51 3.70 -0.52 -16.45
C VAL A 51 3.49 1.00 -16.40
N ARG A 52 4.55 1.77 -16.10
CA ARG A 52 4.50 3.24 -16.09
C ARG A 52 4.01 3.79 -17.43
N LYS A 53 4.60 3.33 -18.53
CA LYS A 53 4.21 3.74 -19.89
C LYS A 53 2.74 3.42 -20.16
N CYS A 54 2.26 2.24 -19.76
CA CYS A 54 0.87 1.86 -19.98
C CYS A 54 -0.10 2.77 -19.21
N VAL A 55 0.23 3.14 -17.97
CA VAL A 55 -0.52 4.13 -17.19
C VAL A 55 -0.56 5.48 -17.92
N ASP A 56 0.59 5.97 -18.39
CA ASP A 56 0.71 7.24 -19.12
C ASP A 56 -0.09 7.26 -20.42
N ASP A 57 0.04 6.21 -21.23
CA ASP A 57 -0.64 6.07 -22.52
C ASP A 57 -2.17 6.13 -22.36
N HIS A 58 -2.69 5.74 -21.20
CA HIS A 58 -4.11 5.74 -20.89
C HIS A 58 -4.56 6.93 -20.02
N GLY A 59 -3.66 7.88 -19.75
CA GLY A 59 -3.97 9.09 -18.99
C GLY A 59 -4.37 8.85 -17.53
N LEU A 60 -4.04 7.68 -16.96
CA LEU A 60 -4.37 7.33 -15.58
C LEU A 60 -3.33 7.90 -14.60
N LYS A 61 -3.76 8.11 -13.36
CA LYS A 61 -2.88 8.35 -12.21
C LYS A 61 -2.69 7.06 -11.41
N VAL A 62 -1.56 6.97 -10.69
CA VAL A 62 -1.33 5.91 -9.70
C VAL A 62 -1.41 6.58 -8.32
N PRO A 63 -2.56 6.60 -7.65
CA PRO A 63 -2.62 7.15 -6.30
C PRO A 63 -1.81 6.28 -5.32
N THR A 64 -1.89 4.96 -5.43
CA THR A 64 -1.32 4.01 -4.47
C THR A 64 -0.69 2.80 -5.17
N THR A 65 0.35 2.22 -4.55
CA THR A 65 0.71 0.79 -4.73
C THR A 65 0.37 -0.04 -3.50
N ILE A 66 0.12 -1.35 -3.70
CA ILE A 66 -0.40 -2.27 -2.67
C ILE A 66 0.28 -3.64 -2.82
N HIS A 67 0.72 -4.41 -1.84
CA HIS A 67 0.71 -4.20 -0.41
C HIS A 67 2.15 -4.22 0.12
N MET A 68 2.48 -3.27 0.98
CA MET A 68 3.68 -3.27 1.80
C MET A 68 3.39 -4.10 3.06
N LYS A 69 3.91 -5.34 3.05
CA LYS A 69 3.77 -6.32 4.14
C LYS A 69 5.11 -6.59 4.82
N ASP A 70 5.08 -7.35 5.90
CA ASP A 70 6.26 -7.89 6.60
C ASP A 70 7.22 -6.85 7.19
N TRP A 71 6.83 -5.56 7.25
CA TRP A 71 7.64 -4.48 7.84
C TRP A 71 7.38 -4.25 9.34
N PHE A 72 6.25 -4.71 9.87
CA PHE A 72 5.72 -4.27 11.17
C PHE A 72 6.41 -4.95 12.38
N GLN A 73 6.71 -6.24 12.27
CA GLN A 73 7.23 -7.07 13.38
C GLN A 73 8.69 -7.55 13.29
N PRO A 74 9.41 -7.49 12.16
CA PRO A 74 10.81 -7.94 12.10
C PRO A 74 11.65 -7.33 13.22
N ALA A 75 12.49 -8.14 13.86
CA ALA A 75 13.40 -7.70 14.91
C ALA A 75 14.76 -8.39 14.75
N GLY A 76 15.81 -7.77 15.28
CA GLY A 76 17.17 -8.29 15.13
C GLY A 76 17.59 -8.35 13.65
N GLU A 77 18.22 -9.46 13.25
CA GLU A 77 18.83 -9.59 11.92
C GLU A 77 17.82 -9.54 10.76
N VAL A 78 16.59 -10.02 10.98
CA VAL A 78 15.55 -10.03 9.93
C VAL A 78 14.96 -8.64 9.66
N HIS A 79 15.17 -7.67 10.56
CA HIS A 79 14.73 -6.28 10.36
C HIS A 79 15.39 -5.64 9.15
N SER A 80 16.70 -5.81 8.99
CA SER A 80 17.43 -5.24 7.86
C SER A 80 16.87 -5.74 6.52
N ALA A 81 16.61 -7.06 6.42
CA ALA A 81 16.06 -7.65 5.20
C ALA A 81 14.65 -7.14 4.88
N ALA A 82 13.82 -6.93 5.90
CA ALA A 82 12.49 -6.36 5.72
C ALA A 82 12.54 -4.90 5.25
N MET A 83 13.46 -4.10 5.78
CA MET A 83 13.65 -2.71 5.34
C MET A 83 14.27 -2.61 3.94
N ASP A 84 15.10 -3.57 3.54
CA ASP A 84 15.59 -3.67 2.16
C ASP A 84 14.47 -4.01 1.17
N GLU A 85 13.55 -4.91 1.53
CA GLU A 85 12.36 -5.20 0.74
C GLU A 85 11.41 -3.99 0.67
N ALA A 86 11.23 -3.27 1.78
CA ALA A 86 10.46 -2.03 1.79
C ALA A 86 11.07 -0.98 0.87
N ARG A 87 12.41 -0.85 0.84
CA ARG A 87 13.14 0.02 -0.08
C ARG A 87 12.87 -0.36 -1.53
N ARG A 88 12.97 -1.64 -1.89
CA ARG A 88 12.70 -2.14 -3.25
C ARG A 88 11.27 -1.80 -3.70
N LYS A 89 10.29 -1.99 -2.82
CA LYS A 89 8.88 -1.66 -3.10
C LYS A 89 8.66 -0.15 -3.23
N LEU A 90 9.30 0.68 -2.41
CA LEU A 90 9.24 2.14 -2.55
C LEU A 90 9.88 2.63 -3.86
N GLU A 91 11.01 2.04 -4.27
CA GLU A 91 11.62 2.30 -5.58
C GLU A 91 10.67 1.93 -6.73
N GLN A 92 10.04 0.75 -6.64
CA GLN A 92 9.04 0.31 -7.62
C GLN A 92 7.82 1.25 -7.66
N ALA A 93 7.33 1.69 -6.50
CA ALA A 93 6.22 2.63 -6.38
C ALA A 93 6.56 3.99 -7.01
N ALA A 94 7.77 4.50 -6.76
CA ALA A 94 8.26 5.73 -7.38
C ALA A 94 8.39 5.59 -8.90
N ALA A 95 8.89 4.44 -9.39
CA ALA A 95 9.06 4.16 -10.81
C ALA A 95 7.72 4.10 -11.58
N VAL A 96 6.65 3.61 -10.96
CA VAL A 96 5.29 3.69 -11.53
C VAL A 96 4.60 5.03 -11.28
N GLY A 97 5.26 5.95 -10.56
CA GLY A 97 4.77 7.30 -10.26
C GLY A 97 3.61 7.32 -9.27
N ALA A 98 3.66 6.45 -8.26
CA ALA A 98 2.70 6.44 -7.15
C ALA A 98 2.99 7.54 -6.13
N GLU A 99 1.95 8.12 -5.54
CA GLU A 99 2.09 9.10 -4.43
C GLU A 99 2.18 8.39 -3.08
N PHE A 100 1.44 7.28 -2.92
CA PHE A 100 1.39 6.51 -1.69
C PHE A 100 1.71 5.03 -1.93
N THR A 101 2.06 4.33 -0.85
CA THR A 101 2.06 2.86 -0.82
C THR A 101 1.32 2.38 0.42
N VAL A 102 0.45 1.38 0.28
CA VAL A 102 -0.39 0.90 1.38
C VAL A 102 0.40 -0.10 2.22
N ALA A 103 0.55 0.19 3.51
CA ALA A 103 1.28 -0.59 4.48
C ALA A 103 0.32 -1.19 5.53
N GLY A 104 0.29 -2.52 5.65
CA GLY A 104 -0.65 -3.19 6.56
C GLY A 104 -0.01 -3.85 7.77
N PRO A 105 -0.83 -4.23 8.76
CA PRO A 105 -0.42 -4.91 9.98
C PRO A 105 -0.09 -6.39 9.76
N PRO A 106 0.51 -7.04 10.77
CA PRO A 106 0.59 -8.50 10.85
C PRO A 106 -0.79 -9.13 11.03
N HIS A 107 -0.95 -10.39 10.64
CA HIS A 107 -2.20 -11.14 10.81
C HIS A 107 -2.52 -11.50 12.28
N GLY A 108 -1.50 -11.74 13.09
CA GLY A 108 -1.63 -12.16 14.49
C GLY A 108 -1.54 -11.01 15.49
N THR A 109 -1.28 -11.36 16.75
CA THR A 109 -0.98 -10.39 17.82
C THR A 109 0.19 -9.49 17.43
N ALA A 110 0.09 -8.19 17.73
CA ALA A 110 1.07 -7.18 17.35
C ALA A 110 1.82 -6.60 18.56
N ASP A 111 3.15 -6.49 18.45
CA ASP A 111 3.91 -5.55 19.28
C ASP A 111 3.72 -4.14 18.70
N ARG A 112 2.75 -3.40 19.25
CA ARG A 112 2.37 -2.06 18.78
C ARG A 112 3.49 -1.05 18.93
N GLU A 113 4.30 -1.15 19.98
CA GLU A 113 5.41 -0.22 20.20
C GLU A 113 6.55 -0.44 19.21
N LEU A 114 6.81 -1.70 18.84
CA LEU A 114 7.70 -2.00 17.72
C LEU A 114 7.14 -1.49 16.41
N GLY A 115 5.87 -1.77 16.12
CA GLY A 115 5.19 -1.30 14.91
C GLY A 115 5.20 0.21 14.73
N LYS A 116 4.99 0.98 15.80
CA LYS A 116 5.07 2.46 15.80
C LYS A 116 6.46 2.94 15.39
N ARG A 117 7.52 2.35 15.94
CA ARG A 117 8.92 2.67 15.57
C ARG A 117 9.22 2.29 14.13
N HIS A 118 8.77 1.12 13.69
CA HIS A 118 8.97 0.66 12.32
C HIS A 118 8.18 1.48 11.31
N TYR A 119 7.00 1.97 11.68
CA TYR A 119 6.21 2.85 10.81
C TYR A 119 6.90 4.21 10.64
N HIS A 120 7.48 4.75 11.72
CA HIS A 120 8.33 5.93 11.64
C HIS A 120 9.52 5.71 10.68
N GLU A 121 10.25 4.61 10.82
CA GLU A 121 11.37 4.27 9.92
C GLU A 121 10.92 4.12 8.46
N LEU A 122 9.77 3.46 8.23
CA LEU A 122 9.19 3.29 6.91
C LEU A 122 8.81 4.64 6.28
N LEU A 123 8.29 5.59 7.06
CA LEU A 123 7.96 6.95 6.61
C LEU A 123 9.20 7.79 6.27
N GLU A 124 10.27 7.67 7.07
CA GLU A 124 11.57 8.28 6.77
C GLU A 124 12.15 7.72 5.46
N LEU A 125 12.06 6.40 5.26
CA LEU A 125 12.46 5.76 4.01
C LEU A 125 11.61 6.25 2.84
N GLY A 126 10.29 6.32 3.00
CA GLY A 126 9.37 6.80 1.97
C GLY A 126 9.69 8.23 1.50
N THR A 127 10.12 9.10 2.42
CA THR A 127 10.54 10.47 2.11
C THR A 127 11.71 10.51 1.10
N GLN A 128 12.61 9.52 1.14
CA GLN A 128 13.75 9.43 0.21
C GLN A 128 13.31 9.09 -1.23
N PHE A 129 12.15 8.43 -1.39
CA PHE A 129 11.61 8.03 -2.69
C PHE A 129 10.48 8.97 -3.18
N GLY A 130 10.04 9.92 -2.36
CA GLY A 130 8.87 10.75 -2.66
C GLY A 130 7.55 9.95 -2.67
N VAL A 131 7.52 8.80 -1.99
CA VAL A 131 6.34 7.93 -1.88
C VAL A 131 5.98 7.80 -0.40
N ARG A 132 4.72 8.06 -0.04
CA ARG A 132 4.29 8.05 1.37
C ARG A 132 3.63 6.71 1.76
N PRO A 133 4.20 5.96 2.70
CA PRO A 133 3.54 4.82 3.34
C PRO A 133 2.25 5.24 4.06
N ALA A 134 1.10 4.76 3.60
CA ALA A 134 -0.20 4.97 4.24
C ALA A 134 -0.60 3.70 4.99
N PHE A 135 -0.91 3.83 6.28
CA PHE A 135 -1.23 2.69 7.12
C PHE A 135 -2.69 2.25 6.94
N GLU A 136 -2.91 0.97 6.63
CA GLU A 136 -4.24 0.37 6.51
C GLU A 136 -4.41 -0.72 7.58
N TYR A 137 -5.41 -0.59 8.44
CA TYR A 137 -5.82 -1.67 9.35
C TYR A 137 -6.66 -2.70 8.59
N LEU A 138 -6.64 -3.95 9.05
CA LEU A 138 -7.32 -5.04 8.36
C LEU A 138 -8.36 -5.65 9.30
N GLY A 139 -9.64 -5.45 9.02
CA GLY A 139 -10.72 -5.85 9.95
C GLY A 139 -10.77 -7.36 10.27
N PHE A 140 -10.15 -8.20 9.46
CA PHE A 140 -10.09 -9.66 9.64
C PHE A 140 -8.87 -10.15 10.43
N VAL A 141 -7.93 -9.28 10.82
CA VAL A 141 -6.76 -9.68 11.61
C VAL A 141 -7.07 -9.70 13.11
N GLN A 142 -6.21 -10.35 13.89
CA GLN A 142 -6.47 -10.59 15.30
C GLN A 142 -6.43 -9.30 16.16
N ASP A 143 -5.53 -8.37 15.85
CA ASP A 143 -5.18 -7.26 16.75
C ASP A 143 -5.44 -5.88 16.13
N ILE A 144 -4.71 -5.49 15.08
CA ILE A 144 -4.84 -4.15 14.44
C ILE A 144 -5.97 -4.16 13.40
N ARG A 145 -7.21 -4.12 13.87
CA ARG A 145 -8.41 -4.41 13.05
C ARG A 145 -9.45 -3.30 13.02
N SER A 146 -9.23 -2.19 13.72
CA SER A 146 -10.17 -1.06 13.78
C SER A 146 -9.49 0.28 13.46
N ILE A 147 -10.30 1.31 13.22
CA ILE A 147 -9.83 2.69 13.04
C ILE A 147 -9.05 3.16 14.28
N ASP A 148 -9.53 2.86 15.49
CA ASP A 148 -8.86 3.24 16.74
C ASP A 148 -7.47 2.59 16.86
N ASP A 149 -7.34 1.31 16.47
CA ASP A 149 -6.04 0.65 16.42
C ASP A 149 -5.10 1.34 15.42
N ALA A 150 -5.63 1.71 14.26
CA ALA A 150 -4.87 2.41 13.25
C ALA A 150 -4.40 3.79 13.73
N ILE A 151 -5.28 4.54 14.40
CA ILE A 151 -4.98 5.84 15.03
C ILE A 151 -3.86 5.70 16.06
N ASP A 152 -3.89 4.67 16.92
CA ASP A 152 -2.81 4.39 17.88
C ASP A 152 -1.46 4.23 17.17
N ILE A 153 -1.39 3.45 16.08
CA ILE A 153 -0.15 3.25 15.32
C ILE A 153 0.33 4.55 14.66
N VAL A 154 -0.53 5.26 13.93
CA VAL A 154 -0.10 6.45 13.17
C VAL A 154 0.27 7.62 14.08
N THR A 155 -0.44 7.82 15.20
CA THR A 155 -0.10 8.88 16.16
C THR A 155 1.14 8.52 16.96
N GLY A 156 1.29 7.26 17.36
CA GLY A 156 2.45 6.75 18.09
C GLY A 156 3.75 6.74 17.27
N ALA A 157 3.67 6.72 15.94
CA ALA A 157 4.85 6.85 15.08
C ALA A 157 5.48 8.26 15.11
N THR A 158 4.75 9.28 15.57
CA THR A 158 5.27 10.66 15.76
C THR A 158 5.95 11.25 14.52
N HIS A 159 5.44 10.97 13.32
CA HIS A 159 6.01 11.44 12.05
C HIS A 159 4.98 12.29 11.28
N PRO A 160 5.36 13.46 10.72
CA PRO A 160 4.42 14.40 10.09
C PRO A 160 3.72 13.84 8.84
N ASN A 161 4.34 12.87 8.17
CA ASN A 161 3.75 12.18 7.01
C ASN A 161 2.91 10.94 7.39
N ALA A 162 2.72 10.62 8.67
CA ALA A 162 1.87 9.50 9.06
C ALA A 162 0.42 9.73 8.58
N CYS A 163 -0.16 8.75 7.90
CA CYS A 163 -1.52 8.83 7.39
C CYS A 163 -2.21 7.46 7.33
N LEU A 164 -3.53 7.47 7.19
CA LEU A 164 -4.38 6.29 7.19
C LEU A 164 -5.04 6.05 5.84
N VAL A 165 -5.25 4.78 5.52
CA VAL A 165 -6.23 4.31 4.54
C VAL A 165 -7.48 3.89 5.29
N LEU A 166 -8.64 4.39 4.86
CA LEU A 166 -9.94 3.99 5.40
C LEU A 166 -10.64 3.09 4.39
N ASP A 167 -10.76 1.81 4.71
CA ASP A 167 -11.50 0.84 3.92
C ASP A 167 -12.83 0.49 4.62
N PRO A 168 -14.00 0.78 4.01
CA PRO A 168 -15.31 0.49 4.59
C PRO A 168 -15.56 -0.99 4.89
N PHE A 169 -14.97 -1.91 4.12
CA PHE A 169 -15.05 -3.34 4.41
C PHE A 169 -14.31 -3.66 5.71
N HIS A 170 -13.13 -3.08 5.93
CA HIS A 170 -12.39 -3.24 7.18
C HIS A 170 -13.06 -2.57 8.38
N CYS A 171 -13.70 -1.40 8.21
CA CYS A 171 -14.55 -0.81 9.25
C CYS A 171 -15.60 -1.82 9.74
N TRP A 172 -16.33 -2.42 8.79
CA TRP A 172 -17.44 -3.32 9.08
C TRP A 172 -16.98 -4.62 9.74
N VAL A 173 -16.04 -5.34 9.14
CA VAL A 173 -15.62 -6.66 9.65
C VAL A 173 -14.74 -6.55 10.90
N GLY A 174 -14.09 -5.39 11.10
CA GLY A 174 -13.38 -5.04 12.33
C GLY A 174 -14.30 -4.81 13.55
N GLY A 175 -15.62 -4.88 13.38
CA GLY A 175 -16.60 -4.66 14.44
C GLY A 175 -16.90 -3.19 14.69
N GLY A 176 -16.49 -2.29 13.79
CA GLY A 176 -16.92 -0.90 13.76
C GLY A 176 -18.36 -0.77 13.29
N GLY A 177 -19.07 0.25 13.80
CA GLY A 177 -20.39 0.60 13.30
C GLY A 177 -20.31 1.35 11.98
N MET A 178 -21.43 1.45 11.26
CA MET A 178 -21.51 2.30 10.05
C MET A 178 -21.37 3.81 10.34
N GLU A 179 -21.36 4.20 11.62
CA GLU A 179 -21.24 5.57 12.10
C GLU A 179 -19.85 5.89 12.70
N SER A 180 -18.92 4.93 12.66
CA SER A 180 -17.54 5.10 13.15
C SER A 180 -16.67 5.93 12.21
#